data_AF-A0A520ISJ1-F1
#
_entry.id   AF-A0A520ISJ1-F1
#
_cell.length_a   1.000
_cell.length_b   1.000
_cell.length_c   1.000
_cell.angle_alpha   90.00
_cell.angle_beta   90.00
_cell.angle_gamma   90.00
#
_symmetry.space_group_name_H-M   'P 1'
#
loop_
_entity.id
_entity.type
_entity.pdbx_description
1 polymer ?
#
loop_
_entity_poly.entity_id
_entity_poly.type
_entity_poly.pdbx_seq_one_letter_code
_entity_poly.pdbx_strand_id
1 'polypeptide(L)'
;MTNTVIRPIDSKRDRKAFVDLPFRLYANDPNWVPPLKGEALGLITPEKNGWFSHAKAQLFLAERDGRAVGRISAHIDTLALTMPSAQGFGPGVGQWGLFDAEDAATAALLIETAEDWLRGQGTTRALGPISMSIWEEPGLLIEGYDHPPTIMMGHANPVYRGWIEGAGYAPVKQLMTY
;
A
#
# COMPACT_ATOMS: atom_id res chain seq x y z
N MET A 1 -9.59 6.59 25.48
CA MET A 1 -9.16 5.75 24.34
C MET A 1 -9.67 6.43 23.10
N THR A 2 -8.79 6.92 22.25
CA THR A 2 -9.18 7.59 21.01
C THR A 2 -9.45 6.55 19.94
N ASN A 3 -10.68 6.52 19.44
CA ASN A 3 -11.14 5.53 18.49
C ASN A 3 -10.59 5.84 17.11
N THR A 4 -9.88 4.89 16.49
CA THR A 4 -9.44 5.01 15.10
C THR A 4 -10.57 4.56 14.19
N VAL A 5 -10.95 5.39 13.21
CA VAL A 5 -11.99 5.07 12.23
C VAL A 5 -11.33 4.84 10.87
N ILE A 6 -11.60 3.70 10.25
CA ILE A 6 -11.19 3.43 8.88
C ILE A 6 -12.34 3.77 7.94
N ARG A 7 -12.08 4.50 6.86
CA ARG A 7 -13.07 4.82 5.84
C ARG A 7 -12.49 4.73 4.43
N PRO A 8 -13.31 4.34 3.42
CA PRO A 8 -12.92 4.50 2.04
C PRO A 8 -12.74 5.99 1.70
N ILE A 9 -11.91 6.27 0.70
CA ILE A 9 -11.77 7.61 0.13
C ILE A 9 -12.49 7.71 -1.20
N ASP A 10 -13.18 8.82 -1.44
CA ASP A 10 -13.97 9.06 -2.66
C ASP A 10 -13.80 10.47 -3.24
N SER A 11 -13.23 11.40 -2.47
CA SER A 11 -13.12 12.80 -2.88
C SER A 11 -11.69 13.22 -3.25
N LYS A 12 -11.59 14.33 -3.99
CA LYS A 12 -10.29 14.98 -4.27
C LYS A 12 -9.55 15.37 -2.99
N ARG A 13 -10.29 15.78 -1.94
CA ARG A 13 -9.72 16.13 -0.64
C ARG A 13 -9.10 14.90 0.03
N ASP A 14 -9.78 13.77 -0.05
CA ASP A 14 -9.27 12.53 0.54
C ASP A 14 -8.05 11.99 -0.20
N ARG A 15 -8.05 12.02 -1.53
CA ARG A 15 -6.87 11.65 -2.34
C ARG A 15 -5.66 12.51 -1.96
N LYS A 16 -5.87 13.81 -1.73
CA LYS A 16 -4.82 14.70 -1.23
C LYS A 16 -4.34 14.28 0.16
N ALA A 17 -5.25 13.98 1.10
CA ALA A 17 -4.87 13.51 2.44
C ALA A 17 -4.10 12.18 2.40
N PHE A 18 -4.50 11.26 1.52
CA PHE A 18 -3.83 9.98 1.27
C PHE A 18 -2.40 10.17 0.74
N VAL A 19 -2.20 11.09 -0.20
CA VAL A 19 -0.88 11.41 -0.77
C VAL A 19 0.00 12.21 0.20
N ASP A 20 -0.59 13.09 1.01
CA ASP A 20 0.18 13.93 1.95
C ASP A 20 0.65 13.16 3.19
N LEU A 21 0.01 12.05 3.55
CA LEU A 21 0.30 11.32 4.79
C LEU A 21 1.79 10.88 4.90
N PRO A 22 2.42 10.25 3.89
CA PRO A 22 3.84 9.86 3.96
C PRO A 22 4.76 11.06 4.15
N PHE A 23 4.47 12.20 3.51
CA PHE A 23 5.28 13.42 3.65
C PHE A 23 5.41 13.85 5.10
N ARG A 24 4.40 13.55 5.93
CA ARG A 24 4.45 13.81 7.36
C ARG A 24 5.16 12.69 8.13
N LEU A 25 4.91 11.43 7.79
CA LEU A 25 5.46 10.28 8.51
C LEU A 25 6.97 10.12 8.30
N TYR A 26 7.45 10.42 7.10
CA TYR A 26 8.87 10.35 6.73
C TYR A 26 9.57 11.72 6.80
N ALA A 27 8.96 12.76 7.37
CA ALA A 27 9.51 14.12 7.38
C ALA A 27 10.91 14.23 8.00
N ASN A 28 11.25 13.31 8.91
CA ASN A 28 12.54 13.25 9.61
C ASN A 28 13.45 12.13 9.12
N ASP A 29 13.06 11.41 8.06
CA ASP A 29 13.86 10.36 7.45
C ASP A 29 14.73 10.97 6.33
N PRO A 30 16.06 11.09 6.51
CA PRO A 30 16.93 11.71 5.52
C PRO A 30 17.07 10.89 4.23
N ASN A 31 16.71 9.61 4.27
CA ASN A 31 16.86 8.68 3.15
C ASN A 31 15.56 8.53 2.36
N TRP A 32 14.45 9.03 2.88
CA TRP A 32 13.20 9.04 2.14
C TRP A 32 13.23 10.09 1.03
N VAL A 33 13.06 9.62 -0.21
CA VAL A 33 12.95 10.48 -1.38
C VAL A 33 11.46 10.66 -1.71
N PRO A 34 10.86 11.83 -1.47
CA PRO A 34 9.43 12.03 -1.72
C PRO A 34 9.13 12.01 -3.22
N PRO A 35 8.05 11.33 -3.66
CA PRO A 35 7.60 11.42 -5.04
C PRO A 35 7.06 12.82 -5.35
N LEU A 36 6.97 13.17 -6.63
CA LEU A 36 6.23 14.37 -7.02
C LEU A 36 4.75 14.18 -6.66
N LYS A 37 4.17 15.11 -5.90
CA LYS A 37 2.76 15.00 -5.47
C LYS A 37 1.78 14.85 -6.63
N GLY A 38 2.08 15.45 -7.77
CA GLY A 38 1.28 15.31 -8.99
C GLY A 38 1.26 13.88 -9.54
N GLU A 39 2.42 13.21 -9.53
CA GLU A 39 2.56 11.80 -9.94
C GLU A 39 1.87 10.88 -8.93
N ALA A 40 2.11 11.08 -7.63
CA ALA A 40 1.45 10.30 -6.58
C ALA A 40 -0.09 10.44 -6.63
N LEU A 41 -0.62 11.64 -6.92
CA LEU A 41 -2.05 11.84 -7.15
C LEU A 41 -2.53 11.17 -8.45
N GLY A 42 -1.72 11.22 -9.51
CA GLY A 42 -2.00 10.57 -10.79
C GLY A 42 -2.14 9.06 -10.64
N LEU A 43 -1.20 8.44 -9.91
CA LEU A 43 -1.15 7.00 -9.62
C LEU A 43 -2.47 6.48 -9.05
N ILE A 44 -3.09 7.24 -8.13
CA ILE A 44 -4.31 6.85 -7.42
C ILE A 44 -5.61 7.43 -8.02
N THR A 45 -5.52 8.13 -9.15
CA THR A 45 -6.66 8.76 -9.82
C THR A 45 -7.05 7.94 -11.05
N PRO A 46 -8.21 7.25 -11.04
CA PRO A 46 -8.61 6.37 -12.14
C PRO A 46 -8.59 7.03 -13.52
N GLU A 47 -8.97 8.30 -13.58
CA GLU A 47 -9.03 9.06 -14.84
C GLU A 47 -7.64 9.42 -15.40
N LYS A 48 -6.57 9.18 -14.64
CA LYS A 48 -5.18 9.56 -14.97
C LYS A 48 -4.22 8.39 -15.09
N ASN A 49 -4.61 7.20 -14.66
CA ASN A 49 -3.74 6.03 -14.65
C ASN A 49 -4.38 4.89 -15.46
N GLY A 50 -3.74 4.53 -16.57
CA GLY A 50 -4.21 3.48 -17.48
C GLY A 50 -4.34 2.10 -16.83
N TRP A 51 -3.64 1.84 -15.72
CA TRP A 51 -3.78 0.60 -14.95
C TRP A 51 -5.23 0.33 -14.52
N PHE A 52 -6.03 1.38 -14.28
CA PHE A 52 -7.46 1.24 -13.96
C PHE A 52 -8.32 0.75 -15.14
N SER A 53 -7.78 0.62 -16.36
CA SER A 53 -8.51 -0.01 -17.47
C SER A 53 -8.68 -1.52 -17.30
N HIS A 54 -7.85 -2.15 -16.46
CA HIS A 54 -7.85 -3.58 -16.20
C HIS A 54 -7.77 -3.94 -14.71
N ALA A 55 -7.85 -2.94 -13.83
CA ALA A 55 -7.78 -3.14 -12.39
C ALA A 55 -8.80 -2.27 -11.65
N LYS A 56 -9.17 -2.71 -10.46
CA LYS A 56 -9.98 -1.93 -9.52
C LYS A 56 -9.27 -1.84 -8.19
N ALA A 57 -9.35 -0.68 -7.56
CA ALA A 57 -8.77 -0.44 -6.25
C ALA A 57 -9.77 0.26 -5.34
N GLN A 58 -9.70 -0.07 -4.06
CA GLN A 58 -10.26 0.71 -2.98
C GLN A 58 -9.11 1.26 -2.13
N LEU A 59 -9.18 2.55 -1.86
CA LEU A 59 -8.24 3.26 -1.02
C LEU A 59 -8.92 3.59 0.30
N PHE A 60 -8.18 3.47 1.40
CA PHE A 60 -8.69 3.72 2.74
C PHE A 60 -7.77 4.68 3.50
N LEU A 61 -8.38 5.50 4.35
CA LEU A 61 -7.70 6.30 5.36
C LEU A 61 -8.13 5.83 6.75
N ALA A 62 -7.15 5.75 7.64
CA ALA A 62 -7.37 5.68 9.08
C ALA A 62 -7.34 7.09 9.65
N GLU A 63 -8.37 7.46 10.39
CA GLU A 63 -8.48 8.77 11.04
C GLU A 63 -8.63 8.63 12.54
N ARG A 64 -7.91 9.48 13.27
CA ARG A 64 -7.99 9.63 14.72
C ARG A 64 -8.01 11.13 15.03
N ASP A 65 -8.99 11.58 15.80
CA ASP A 65 -9.17 13.00 16.15
C ASP A 65 -9.25 13.94 14.93
N GLY A 66 -9.93 13.50 13.87
CA GLY A 66 -10.09 14.27 12.63
C GLY A 66 -8.82 14.39 11.78
N ARG A 67 -7.78 13.60 12.08
CA ARG A 67 -6.50 13.60 11.39
C ARG A 67 -6.18 12.22 10.83
N ALA A 68 -5.67 12.17 9.60
CA ALA A 68 -5.16 10.94 9.02
C ALA A 68 -3.94 10.41 9.80
N VAL A 69 -4.02 9.16 10.25
CA VAL A 69 -3.00 8.43 11.01
C VAL A 69 -2.50 7.18 10.28
N GLY A 70 -3.13 6.84 9.16
CA GLY A 70 -2.72 5.71 8.35
C GLY A 70 -3.45 5.67 7.00
N ARG A 71 -2.91 4.90 6.06
CA ARG A 71 -3.47 4.70 4.73
C ARG A 71 -3.16 3.29 4.22
N ILE A 72 -4.01 2.76 3.36
CA ILE A 72 -3.77 1.51 2.63
C ILE A 72 -4.59 1.49 1.34
N SER A 73 -4.09 0.79 0.34
CA SER A 73 -4.84 0.41 -0.85
C SER A 73 -5.10 -1.09 -0.87
N ALA A 74 -6.26 -1.49 -1.37
CA ALA A 74 -6.61 -2.87 -1.69
C ALA A 74 -7.07 -2.92 -3.15
N HIS A 75 -6.58 -3.88 -3.93
CA HIS A 75 -6.84 -3.91 -5.36
C HIS A 75 -6.79 -5.30 -5.98
N ILE A 76 -7.40 -5.38 -7.16
CA ILE A 76 -7.40 -6.55 -8.02
C ILE A 76 -7.02 -6.11 -9.42
N ASP A 77 -5.94 -6.69 -9.94
CA ASP A 77 -5.53 -6.56 -11.33
C ASP A 77 -6.00 -7.79 -12.12
N THR A 78 -6.90 -7.59 -13.08
CA THR A 78 -7.45 -8.69 -13.88
C THR A 78 -6.38 -9.37 -14.74
N LEU A 79 -5.31 -8.66 -15.13
CA LEU A 79 -4.19 -9.26 -15.86
C LEU A 79 -3.37 -10.17 -14.94
N ALA A 80 -3.13 -9.76 -13.70
CA ALA A 80 -2.44 -10.59 -12.71
C ALA A 80 -3.20 -11.90 -12.41
N LEU A 81 -4.54 -11.88 -12.47
CA LEU A 81 -5.36 -13.08 -12.30
C LEU A 81 -5.20 -14.11 -13.44
N THR A 82 -4.79 -13.68 -14.64
CA THR A 82 -4.55 -14.58 -15.78
C THR A 82 -3.20 -15.26 -15.76
N MET A 83 -2.30 -14.84 -14.86
CA MET A 83 -0.96 -15.41 -14.76
C MET A 83 -0.98 -16.81 -14.12
N PRO A 84 -0.03 -17.69 -14.46
CA PRO A 84 0.13 -18.95 -13.75
C PRO A 84 0.48 -18.70 -12.28
N SER A 85 -0.20 -19.40 -11.35
CA SER A 85 0.03 -19.22 -9.90
C SER A 85 1.47 -19.46 -9.47
N ALA A 86 2.19 -20.33 -10.19
CA ALA A 86 3.62 -20.59 -9.97
C ALA A 86 4.52 -19.35 -10.18
N GLN A 87 4.03 -18.29 -10.84
CA GLN A 87 4.77 -17.04 -11.06
C GLN A 87 4.48 -15.98 -9.98
N GLY A 88 3.64 -16.28 -8.97
CA GLY A 88 3.42 -15.45 -7.79
C GLY A 88 2.03 -14.80 -7.69
N PHE A 89 1.38 -14.55 -8.83
CA PHE A 89 -0.01 -14.05 -8.92
C PHE A 89 -0.99 -15.19 -9.20
N GLY A 90 -1.95 -14.99 -10.10
CA GLY A 90 -2.90 -15.99 -10.58
C GLY A 90 -4.28 -15.92 -9.95
N PRO A 91 -5.14 -16.89 -10.30
CA PRO A 91 -6.55 -16.87 -9.91
C PRO A 91 -6.73 -16.75 -8.39
N GLY A 92 -7.65 -15.89 -7.97
CA GLY A 92 -7.98 -15.67 -6.55
C GLY A 92 -7.03 -14.76 -5.79
N VAL A 93 -5.98 -14.21 -6.42
CA VAL A 93 -5.05 -13.27 -5.78
C VAL A 93 -5.63 -11.85 -5.77
N GLY A 94 -5.70 -11.28 -4.58
CA GLY A 94 -5.89 -9.86 -4.32
C GLY A 94 -4.61 -9.24 -3.79
N GLN A 95 -4.45 -7.93 -3.96
CA GLN A 95 -3.25 -7.23 -3.56
C GLN A 95 -3.56 -6.04 -2.64
N TRP A 96 -2.61 -5.67 -1.80
CA TRP A 96 -2.64 -4.42 -1.06
C TRP A 96 -1.28 -3.75 -1.07
N GLY A 97 -1.23 -2.43 -0.89
CA GLY A 97 -0.01 -1.63 -0.92
C GLY A 97 -0.31 -0.18 -0.57
N LEU A 98 0.56 0.76 -0.94
CA LEU A 98 0.47 2.17 -0.52
C LEU A 98 0.15 2.27 0.98
N PHE A 99 0.90 1.53 1.79
CA PHE A 99 0.61 1.30 3.19
C PHE A 99 1.50 2.18 4.06
N ASP A 100 0.88 2.95 4.95
CA ASP A 100 1.57 3.68 6.01
C ASP A 100 0.71 3.80 7.26
N ALA A 101 1.32 3.78 8.44
CA ALA A 101 0.62 3.90 9.71
C ALA A 101 1.51 4.52 10.79
N GLU A 102 0.90 5.25 11.74
CA GLU A 102 1.63 5.81 12.89
C GLU A 102 1.97 4.79 13.97
N ASP A 103 1.16 3.75 14.11
CA ASP A 103 1.29 2.75 15.17
C ASP A 103 0.79 1.37 14.71
N ALA A 104 1.21 0.35 15.45
CA ALA A 104 0.88 -1.06 15.17
C ALA A 104 -0.63 -1.34 15.19
N ALA A 105 -1.40 -0.64 16.03
CA ALA A 105 -2.84 -0.82 16.11
C ALA A 105 -3.54 -0.31 14.84
N THR A 106 -3.11 0.84 14.33
CA THR A 106 -3.59 1.41 13.06
C THR A 106 -3.18 0.52 11.89
N ALA A 107 -1.95 0.00 11.91
CA ALA A 107 -1.45 -0.94 10.91
C ALA A 107 -2.34 -2.18 10.81
N ALA A 108 -2.62 -2.84 11.94
CA ALA A 108 -3.46 -4.02 11.99
C ALA A 108 -4.87 -3.75 11.43
N LEU A 109 -5.52 -2.67 11.86
CA LEU A 109 -6.86 -2.29 11.38
C LEU A 109 -6.90 -2.02 9.87
N LEU A 110 -5.85 -1.38 9.32
CA LEU A 110 -5.75 -1.11 7.89
C LEU A 110 -5.58 -2.40 7.08
N ILE A 111 -4.70 -3.29 7.52
CA ILE A 111 -4.45 -4.58 6.85
C ILE A 111 -5.74 -5.42 6.87
N GLU A 112 -6.40 -5.54 8.02
CA GLU A 112 -7.69 -6.23 8.16
C GLU A 112 -8.75 -5.63 7.23
N THR A 113 -8.84 -4.29 7.16
CA THR A 113 -9.80 -3.61 6.26
C THR A 113 -9.52 -3.92 4.79
N ALA A 114 -8.25 -3.96 4.38
CA ALA A 114 -7.88 -4.31 3.02
C ALA A 114 -8.23 -5.77 2.72
N GLU A 115 -7.94 -6.70 3.63
CA GLU A 115 -8.30 -8.11 3.50
C GLU A 115 -9.81 -8.34 3.42
N ASP A 116 -10.58 -7.65 4.26
CA ASP A 116 -12.05 -7.71 4.24
C ASP A 116 -12.61 -7.24 2.90
N TRP A 117 -12.08 -6.14 2.37
CA TRP A 117 -12.46 -5.66 1.05
C TRP A 117 -12.13 -6.69 -0.03
N LEU A 118 -10.90 -7.23 -0.02
CA LEU A 118 -10.45 -8.25 -0.96
C LEU A 118 -11.33 -9.50 -0.90
N ARG A 119 -11.64 -10.00 0.31
CA ARG A 119 -12.55 -11.14 0.53
C ARG A 119 -13.94 -10.86 -0.05
N GLY A 120 -14.45 -9.64 0.15
CA GLY A 120 -15.70 -9.18 -0.46
C GLY A 120 -15.68 -9.16 -2.00
N GLN A 121 -14.49 -9.06 -2.62
CA GLN A 121 -14.31 -9.19 -4.07
C GLN A 121 -14.08 -10.64 -4.55
N GLY A 122 -14.14 -11.63 -3.65
CA GLY A 122 -13.98 -13.05 -3.99
C GLY A 122 -12.53 -13.53 -4.06
N THR A 123 -11.57 -12.76 -3.55
CA THR A 123 -10.17 -13.20 -3.48
C THR A 123 -9.98 -14.19 -2.34
N THR A 124 -9.13 -15.20 -2.55
CA THR A 124 -8.79 -16.23 -1.56
C THR A 124 -7.38 -16.09 -1.01
N ARG A 125 -6.55 -15.22 -1.61
CA ARG A 125 -5.18 -14.96 -1.20
C ARG A 125 -4.87 -13.47 -1.31
N ALA A 126 -4.43 -12.85 -0.22
CA ALA A 126 -3.90 -11.49 -0.23
C ALA A 126 -2.37 -11.51 -0.45
N LEU A 127 -1.87 -10.56 -1.23
CA LEU A 127 -0.44 -10.40 -1.53
C LEU A 127 -0.05 -8.93 -1.38
N GLY A 128 0.96 -8.64 -0.57
CA GLY A 128 1.43 -7.28 -0.40
C GLY A 128 2.67 -7.16 0.48
N PRO A 129 3.22 -5.93 0.59
CA PRO A 129 2.77 -4.75 -0.14
C PRO A 129 3.14 -4.77 -1.62
N ILE A 130 2.23 -4.35 -2.49
CA ILE A 130 2.44 -4.00 -3.90
C ILE A 130 1.60 -2.74 -4.15
N SER A 131 2.21 -1.61 -4.44
CA SER A 131 1.48 -0.34 -4.61
C SER A 131 0.90 -0.22 -6.02
N MET A 132 -0.37 -0.62 -6.20
CA MET A 132 -1.10 -0.68 -7.49
C MET A 132 -0.57 -1.76 -8.45
N SER A 133 0.54 -1.48 -9.11
CA SER A 133 1.15 -2.36 -10.10
C SER A 133 2.50 -2.85 -9.60
N ILE A 134 2.90 -4.06 -10.02
CA ILE A 134 4.23 -4.60 -9.71
C ILE A 134 5.36 -3.72 -10.27
N TRP A 135 5.07 -2.89 -11.26
CA TRP A 135 6.01 -1.98 -11.90
C TRP A 135 6.16 -0.62 -11.19
N GLU A 136 5.32 -0.35 -10.19
CA GLU A 136 5.34 0.91 -9.43
C GLU A 136 6.23 0.74 -8.21
N GLU A 137 5.70 0.17 -7.13
CA GLU A 137 6.46 -0.07 -5.90
C GLU A 137 6.12 -1.48 -5.36
N PRO A 138 6.94 -2.49 -5.70
CA PRO A 138 6.74 -3.84 -5.23
C PRO A 138 7.50 -4.12 -3.94
N GLY A 139 6.82 -4.77 -2.99
CA GLY A 139 7.44 -5.30 -1.79
C GLY A 139 7.67 -4.27 -0.70
N LEU A 140 8.22 -4.75 0.41
CA LEU A 140 8.59 -3.96 1.58
C LEU A 140 10.12 -3.86 1.63
N LEU A 141 10.66 -2.65 1.80
CA LEU A 141 12.07 -2.48 2.15
C LEU A 141 12.33 -3.13 3.52
N ILE A 142 13.24 -4.11 3.58
CA ILE A 142 13.61 -4.84 4.81
C ILE A 142 15.08 -4.67 5.22
N GLU A 143 15.92 -4.17 4.32
CA GLU A 143 17.36 -3.92 4.49
C GLU A 143 17.74 -2.68 3.67
N GLY A 144 18.79 -1.94 4.07
CA GLY A 144 19.27 -0.76 3.32
C GLY A 144 18.62 0.59 3.69
N TYR A 145 18.07 0.73 4.90
CA TYR A 145 17.43 1.98 5.37
C TYR A 145 18.39 3.17 5.55
N ASP A 146 19.70 2.94 5.43
CA ASP A 146 20.77 3.90 5.72
C ASP A 146 21.16 4.77 4.51
N HIS A 147 20.55 4.56 3.35
CA HIS A 147 20.76 5.35 2.15
C HIS A 147 19.46 5.50 1.33
N PRO A 148 19.37 6.51 0.43
CA PRO A 148 18.21 6.67 -0.44
C PRO A 148 17.97 5.45 -1.34
N PRO A 149 16.70 5.11 -1.65
CA PRO A 149 16.38 4.00 -2.52
C PRO A 149 16.90 4.22 -3.94
N THR A 150 17.21 3.13 -4.64
CA THR A 150 17.46 3.19 -6.08
C THR A 150 16.17 3.53 -6.83
N ILE A 151 16.31 4.03 -8.07
CA ILE A 151 15.17 4.43 -8.90
C ILE A 151 14.15 3.28 -8.99
N MET A 152 12.87 3.61 -8.81
CA MET A 152 11.72 2.70 -8.80
C MET A 152 11.65 1.70 -7.63
N MET A 153 12.53 1.80 -6.63
CA MET A 153 12.41 1.00 -5.40
C MET A 153 11.68 1.77 -4.31
N GLY A 154 10.86 1.04 -3.55
CA GLY A 154 10.14 1.60 -2.41
C GLY A 154 11.03 1.90 -1.22
N HIS A 155 10.56 2.83 -0.39
CA HIS A 155 11.15 3.12 0.92
C HIS A 155 10.07 2.97 1.97
N ALA A 156 10.38 2.29 3.06
CA ALA A 156 9.41 1.99 4.11
C ALA A 156 10.02 2.19 5.49
N ASN A 157 9.18 2.51 6.48
CA ASN A 157 9.65 2.57 7.85
C ASN A 157 10.05 1.17 8.35
N PRO A 158 11.23 0.97 8.98
CA PRO A 158 11.69 -0.33 9.47
C PRO A 158 10.69 -1.08 10.35
N VAL A 159 9.85 -0.36 11.10
CA VAL A 159 8.87 -0.99 12.00
C VAL A 159 7.75 -1.73 11.26
N TYR A 160 7.50 -1.39 9.99
CA TYR A 160 6.40 -1.97 9.21
C TYR A 160 6.58 -3.47 9.01
N ARG A 161 7.82 -3.96 8.94
CA ARG A 161 8.11 -5.40 8.80
C ARG A 161 7.45 -6.20 9.93
N GLY A 162 7.68 -5.79 11.18
CA GLY A 162 7.12 -6.49 12.34
C GLY A 162 5.60 -6.43 12.38
N TRP A 163 4.98 -5.35 11.90
CA TRP A 163 3.52 -5.21 11.85
C TRP A 163 2.90 -6.10 10.77
N ILE A 164 3.53 -6.17 9.60
CA ILE A 164 3.07 -7.00 8.47
C ILE A 164 3.23 -8.49 8.80
N GLU A 165 4.38 -8.89 9.34
CA GLU A 165 4.62 -10.26 9.81
C GLU A 165 3.66 -10.62 10.96
N GLY A 166 3.41 -9.69 11.89
CA GLY A 166 2.44 -9.86 12.98
C GLY A 166 0.99 -10.01 12.52
N ALA A 167 0.65 -9.51 11.33
CA ALA A 167 -0.65 -9.73 10.68
C ALA A 167 -0.74 -11.07 9.94
N GLY A 168 0.30 -11.92 10.00
CA GLY A 168 0.31 -13.27 9.41
C GLY A 168 0.89 -13.35 8.00
N TYR A 169 1.47 -12.27 7.47
CA TYR A 169 2.16 -12.31 6.18
C TYR A 169 3.53 -12.98 6.30
N ALA A 170 3.87 -13.79 5.31
CA ALA A 170 5.17 -14.41 5.17
C ALA A 170 5.82 -14.00 3.84
N PRO A 171 7.16 -13.93 3.76
CA PRO A 171 7.86 -13.63 2.51
C PRO A 171 7.52 -14.63 1.41
N VAL A 172 7.16 -14.14 0.22
CA VAL A 172 6.89 -14.98 -0.96
C VAL A 172 7.94 -14.83 -2.05
N LYS A 173 8.63 -13.68 -2.09
CA LYS A 173 9.70 -13.38 -3.04
C LYS A 173 10.57 -12.26 -2.47
N GLN A 174 11.86 -12.32 -2.73
CA GLN A 174 12.81 -11.26 -2.41
C GLN A 174 13.28 -10.59 -3.70
N LEU A 175 13.32 -9.26 -3.67
CA LEU A 175 13.90 -8.43 -4.73
C LEU A 175 15.18 -7.85 -4.14
N MET A 176 16.30 -8.02 -4.86
CA MET A 176 17.59 -7.46 -4.47
C MET A 176 18.02 -6.44 -5.51
N THR A 177 18.40 -5.26 -5.04
CA THR A 177 18.96 -4.18 -5.84
C THR A 177 20.37 -3.89 -5.34
N TYR A 178 21.26 -3.51 -6.27
CA TYR A 178 22.68 -3.27 -6.03
C TYR A 178 23.07 -1.92 -6.62
#